data_AF-A0A8B4GYD4-F1
#
_entry.id   AF-A0A8B4GYD4-F1
#
_cell.length_a   1.000
_cell.length_b   1.000
_cell.length_c   1.000
_cell.angle_alpha   90.00
_cell.angle_beta   90.00
_cell.angle_gamma   90.00
#
_symmetry.space_group_name_H-M   'P 1'
#
loop_
_entity.id
_entity.type
_entity.pdbx_description
1 polymer ?
#
loop_
_entity_poly.entity_id
_entity_poly.type
_entity_poly.pdbx_seq_one_letter_code
_entity_poly.pdbx_strand_id
1 'polypeptide(L)'
;MSKKLTGFEKKRRWGWLWLLLLGIILGAALLAGTATVFHKTSDTAFCVSCHTMQQPLAEYQGSVHFQNTKGIRAECADCHVPHQPIDYLWTKIRAVKDIYGEMVGTIDTPEKYEAHKLAMAQSVWKTLKENDSATCRSCHSYDAMDITAQRPEARLQHPVAIKQGETCIDCHKGVAHILPDMSGETQAGAAELAKAAALTAPGATTLYTIATEPFFLSADDSHNAGNLMPSTEVQVVKQDGDKVLATVSGWQQDGVSEVFYAAQGKRILSVLLGENARKQLKTASTQTDAETGLVWHQVSLQVWLPRKQLIDDQQKIWRYAADMMSANCTGCHGLTALDRFNANQWIGVIKGMAPRTSLTQEQLRVLTQYVQKHASDMPPAAPAKL
;
A
#
# COMPACT_ATOMS: atom_id res chain seq x y z
N MET A 1 -46.13 62.62 -13.63
CA MET A 1 -46.62 62.31 -15.00
C MET A 1 -46.31 60.85 -15.32
N SER A 2 -47.33 59.99 -15.26
CA SER A 2 -47.23 58.57 -15.60
C SER A 2 -47.14 58.43 -17.13
N LYS A 3 -45.98 58.04 -17.66
CA LYS A 3 -45.83 57.71 -19.08
C LYS A 3 -46.66 56.46 -19.37
N LYS A 4 -47.87 56.65 -19.91
CA LYS A 4 -48.68 55.57 -20.49
C LYS A 4 -47.89 54.96 -21.65
N LEU A 5 -47.31 53.77 -21.44
CA LEU A 5 -46.71 52.98 -22.51
C LEU A 5 -47.76 52.75 -23.60
N THR A 6 -47.39 53.03 -24.85
CA THR A 6 -48.28 52.82 -26.00
C THR A 6 -48.60 51.33 -26.15
N GLY A 7 -49.77 50.98 -26.69
CA GLY A 7 -50.21 49.57 -26.84
C GLY A 7 -49.21 48.68 -27.60
N PHE A 8 -48.34 49.29 -28.41
CA PHE A 8 -47.26 48.62 -29.12
C PHE A 8 -46.10 48.20 -28.19
N GLU A 9 -45.71 49.04 -27.23
CA GLU A 9 -44.70 48.70 -26.22
C GLU A 9 -45.21 47.63 -25.25
N LYS A 10 -46.52 47.60 -24.95
CA LYS A 10 -47.15 46.58 -24.10
C LYS A 10 -47.18 45.20 -24.78
N LYS A 11 -47.51 45.14 -26.09
CA LYS A 11 -47.43 43.91 -26.90
C LYS A 11 -45.99 43.40 -27.06
N ARG A 12 -45.02 44.29 -27.27
CA ARG A 12 -43.59 43.93 -27.37
C ARG A 12 -43.07 43.37 -26.04
N ARG A 13 -43.44 43.95 -24.90
CA ARG A 13 -43.08 43.43 -23.56
C ARG A 13 -43.67 42.05 -23.28
N TRP A 14 -44.90 41.78 -23.71
CA TRP A 14 -45.50 40.44 -23.58
C TRP A 14 -44.85 39.42 -24.52
N GLY A 15 -44.44 39.81 -25.73
CA GLY A 15 -43.66 38.95 -26.62
C GLY A 15 -42.32 38.52 -26.01
N TRP A 16 -41.59 39.45 -25.39
CA TRP A 16 -40.34 39.13 -24.68
C TRP A 16 -40.57 38.25 -23.44
N LEU A 17 -41.67 38.45 -22.71
CA LEU A 17 -42.04 37.58 -21.58
C LEU A 17 -42.39 36.15 -22.02
N TRP A 18 -43.10 36.00 -23.15
CA TRP A 18 -43.39 34.68 -23.73
C TRP A 18 -42.14 33.98 -24.24
N LEU A 19 -41.22 34.69 -24.90
CA LEU A 19 -39.93 34.14 -25.31
C LEU A 19 -39.08 33.71 -24.11
N LEU A 20 -39.06 34.52 -23.04
CA LEU A 20 -38.36 34.17 -21.80
C LEU A 20 -38.98 32.94 -21.12
N LEU A 21 -40.32 32.86 -21.07
CA LEU A 21 -41.03 31.70 -20.52
C LEU A 21 -40.79 30.44 -21.34
N LEU A 22 -40.85 30.53 -22.67
CA LEU A 22 -40.49 29.42 -23.57
C LEU A 22 -39.04 28.97 -23.35
N GLY A 23 -38.11 29.93 -23.23
CA GLY A 23 -36.70 29.66 -22.94
C GLY A 23 -36.49 28.95 -21.59
N ILE A 24 -37.22 29.35 -20.55
CA ILE A 24 -37.18 28.69 -19.24
C ILE A 24 -37.73 27.27 -19.34
N ILE A 25 -38.86 27.06 -20.01
CA ILE A 25 -39.46 25.73 -20.18
C ILE A 25 -38.50 24.82 -20.95
N LEU A 26 -37.93 25.30 -22.06
CA LEU A 26 -36.96 24.55 -22.85
C LEU A 26 -35.70 24.24 -22.03
N GLY A 27 -35.17 25.20 -21.29
CA GLY A 27 -34.01 25.02 -20.43
C GLY A 27 -34.26 24.01 -19.31
N ALA A 28 -35.42 24.07 -18.64
CA ALA A 28 -35.81 23.13 -17.62
C ALA A 28 -36.01 21.71 -18.19
N ALA A 29 -36.63 21.58 -19.35
CA ALA A 29 -36.81 20.30 -20.03
C ALA A 29 -35.47 19.67 -20.43
N LEU A 30 -34.54 20.47 -20.98
CA LEU A 30 -33.18 20.02 -21.30
C LEU A 30 -32.43 19.57 -20.05
N LEU A 31 -32.45 20.38 -18.98
CA LEU A 31 -31.77 20.04 -17.73
C LEU A 31 -32.33 18.76 -17.11
N ALA A 32 -33.66 18.62 -17.04
CA ALA A 32 -34.32 17.42 -16.53
C ALA A 32 -34.00 16.18 -17.40
N GLY A 33 -33.99 16.34 -18.73
CA GLY A 33 -33.62 15.28 -19.66
C GLY A 33 -32.17 14.83 -19.46
N THR A 34 -31.22 15.77 -19.41
CA THR A 34 -29.80 15.47 -19.18
C THR A 34 -29.58 14.81 -17.82
N ALA A 35 -30.18 15.34 -16.74
CA ALA A 35 -30.09 14.74 -15.42
C ALA A 35 -30.62 13.31 -15.40
N THR A 36 -31.78 13.06 -16.04
CA THR A 36 -32.36 11.72 -16.16
C THR A 36 -31.43 10.74 -16.86
N VAL A 37 -30.84 11.13 -18.00
CA VAL A 37 -29.87 10.31 -18.73
C VAL A 37 -28.63 10.03 -17.88
N PHE A 38 -28.14 11.03 -17.16
CA PHE A 38 -26.97 10.89 -16.30
C PHE A 38 -27.23 9.90 -15.16
N HIS A 39 -28.40 10.00 -14.51
CA HIS A 39 -28.80 9.02 -13.50
C HIS A 39 -28.96 7.61 -14.09
N LYS A 40 -29.63 7.47 -15.25
CA LYS A 40 -29.81 6.15 -15.88
C LYS A 40 -28.49 5.48 -16.28
N THR A 41 -27.52 6.27 -16.71
CA THR A 41 -26.16 5.80 -17.03
C THR A 41 -25.28 5.57 -15.79
N SER A 42 -25.82 5.76 -14.59
CA SER A 42 -25.19 5.36 -13.32
C SER A 42 -25.77 4.06 -12.77
N ASP A 43 -26.86 3.52 -13.34
CA ASP A 43 -27.42 2.27 -12.88
C ASP A 43 -26.46 1.11 -13.14
N THR A 44 -26.37 0.17 -12.19
CA THR A 44 -25.60 -1.07 -12.37
C THR A 44 -25.98 -1.81 -13.64
N ALA A 45 -27.27 -1.83 -14.01
CA ALA A 45 -27.75 -2.43 -15.26
C ALA A 45 -27.13 -1.79 -16.52
N PHE A 46 -26.84 -0.49 -16.50
CA PHE A 46 -26.12 0.17 -17.59
C PHE A 46 -24.64 -0.17 -17.54
N CYS A 47 -24.01 -0.13 -16.37
CA CYS A 47 -22.59 -0.48 -16.21
C CYS A 47 -22.29 -1.89 -16.74
N VAL A 48 -23.15 -2.88 -16.46
CA VAL A 48 -22.94 -4.28 -16.86
C VAL A 48 -23.52 -4.62 -18.24
N SER A 49 -23.99 -3.62 -18.98
CA SER A 49 -24.55 -3.81 -20.33
C SER A 49 -23.47 -4.19 -21.36
N CYS A 50 -22.20 -3.88 -21.07
CA CYS A 50 -21.04 -4.34 -21.84
C CYS A 50 -20.58 -5.73 -21.38
N HIS A 51 -20.20 -6.60 -22.33
CA HIS A 51 -19.74 -7.96 -22.04
C HIS A 51 -18.45 -7.98 -21.20
N THR A 52 -17.58 -7.00 -21.37
CA THR A 52 -16.32 -6.82 -20.61
C THR A 52 -16.56 -6.56 -19.12
N MET A 53 -17.76 -6.14 -18.74
CA MET A 53 -18.12 -5.84 -17.35
C MET A 53 -18.65 -7.06 -16.59
N GLN A 54 -18.78 -8.23 -17.23
CA GLN A 54 -19.23 -9.45 -16.57
C GLN A 54 -18.19 -10.00 -15.56
N GLN A 55 -16.90 -9.85 -15.85
CA GLN A 55 -15.84 -10.27 -14.94
C GLN A 55 -15.82 -9.44 -13.64
N PRO A 56 -15.76 -8.09 -13.66
CA PRO A 56 -15.86 -7.30 -12.43
C PRO A 56 -17.20 -7.47 -11.72
N LEU A 57 -18.31 -7.73 -12.45
CA LEU A 57 -19.60 -8.07 -11.84
C LEU A 57 -19.52 -9.36 -11.02
N ALA A 58 -18.90 -10.41 -11.54
CA ALA A 58 -18.74 -11.68 -10.82
C ALA A 58 -17.93 -11.51 -9.54
N GLU A 59 -16.86 -10.70 -9.58
CA GLU A 59 -16.06 -10.37 -8.39
C GLU A 59 -16.88 -9.58 -7.37
N TYR A 60 -17.62 -8.55 -7.82
CA TYR A 60 -18.50 -7.74 -6.98
C TYR A 60 -19.58 -8.59 -6.30
N GLN A 61 -20.18 -9.54 -7.01
CA GLN A 61 -21.18 -10.45 -6.47
C GLN A 61 -20.66 -11.32 -5.31
N GLY A 62 -19.35 -11.61 -5.29
CA GLY A 62 -18.70 -12.30 -4.19
C GLY A 62 -18.40 -11.42 -2.96
N SER A 63 -18.63 -10.11 -3.04
CA SER A 63 -18.26 -9.16 -1.99
C SER A 63 -19.38 -8.90 -0.96
N VAL A 64 -18.99 -8.42 0.21
CA VAL A 64 -19.92 -7.98 1.27
C VAL A 64 -20.78 -6.77 0.87
N HIS A 65 -20.36 -6.03 -0.16
CA HIS A 65 -21.10 -4.88 -0.70
C HIS A 65 -22.27 -5.30 -1.60
N PHE A 66 -22.22 -6.52 -2.16
CA PHE A 66 -23.34 -7.10 -2.91
C PHE A 66 -24.32 -7.85 -2.02
N GLN A 67 -23.81 -8.61 -1.04
CA GLN A 67 -24.62 -9.43 -0.14
C GLN A 67 -24.08 -9.41 1.30
N ASN A 68 -24.92 -9.02 2.25
CA ASN A 68 -24.58 -8.99 3.68
C ASN A 68 -25.81 -9.24 4.57
N THR A 69 -25.56 -9.43 5.86
CA THR A 69 -26.58 -9.70 6.87
C THR A 69 -27.47 -8.50 7.20
N LYS A 70 -27.14 -7.30 6.70
CA LYS A 70 -27.91 -6.08 6.92
C LYS A 70 -28.92 -5.80 5.80
N GLY A 71 -28.86 -6.54 4.69
CA GLY A 71 -29.74 -6.34 3.54
C GLY A 71 -29.49 -5.03 2.78
N ILE A 72 -28.32 -4.42 2.95
CA ILE A 72 -27.92 -3.19 2.25
C ILE A 72 -27.07 -3.60 1.05
N ARG A 73 -27.31 -3.01 -0.12
CA ARG A 73 -26.49 -3.24 -1.32
C ARG A 73 -25.96 -1.91 -1.83
N ALA A 74 -24.66 -1.84 -2.07
CA ALA A 74 -24.02 -0.71 -2.73
C ALA A 74 -23.91 -1.01 -4.23
N GLU A 75 -24.51 -0.18 -5.07
CA GLU A 75 -24.48 -0.33 -6.53
C GLU A 75 -23.15 0.18 -7.11
N CYS A 76 -22.87 -0.12 -8.40
CA CYS A 76 -21.59 0.26 -9.02
C CYS A 76 -21.27 1.75 -8.87
N ALA A 77 -22.28 2.61 -9.07
CA ALA A 77 -22.11 4.06 -8.97
C ALA A 77 -21.87 4.55 -7.54
N ASP A 78 -22.36 3.85 -6.51
CA ASP A 78 -22.17 4.25 -5.11
C ASP A 78 -20.68 4.25 -4.73
N CYS A 79 -19.86 3.44 -5.41
CA CYS A 79 -18.41 3.37 -5.22
C CYS A 79 -17.64 4.16 -6.30
N HIS A 80 -18.03 4.06 -7.58
CA HIS A 80 -17.27 4.58 -8.72
C HIS A 80 -17.65 6.01 -9.16
N VAL A 81 -18.79 6.54 -8.72
CA VAL A 81 -19.30 7.84 -9.16
C VAL A 81 -19.51 8.76 -7.96
N PRO A 82 -18.67 9.80 -7.76
CA PRO A 82 -18.82 10.73 -6.66
C PRO A 82 -20.15 11.49 -6.71
N HIS A 83 -20.76 11.78 -5.56
CA HIS A 83 -22.03 12.52 -5.50
C HIS A 83 -21.86 14.04 -5.65
N GLN A 84 -20.63 14.57 -5.52
CA GLN A 84 -20.38 16.00 -5.67
C GLN A 84 -20.60 16.44 -7.13
N PRO A 85 -21.36 17.52 -7.42
CA PRO A 85 -21.81 17.82 -8.77
C PRO A 85 -20.70 17.96 -9.83
N ILE A 86 -19.57 18.56 -9.45
CA ILE A 86 -18.43 18.76 -10.36
C ILE A 86 -17.71 17.44 -10.62
N ASP A 87 -17.44 16.65 -9.58
CA ASP A 87 -16.77 15.35 -9.70
C ASP A 87 -17.65 14.33 -10.43
N TYR A 88 -18.96 14.36 -10.17
CA TYR A 88 -19.96 13.57 -10.89
C TYR A 88 -19.89 13.83 -12.39
N LEU A 89 -19.92 15.11 -12.79
CA LEU A 89 -19.82 15.52 -14.20
C LEU A 89 -18.49 15.10 -14.82
N TRP A 90 -17.37 15.30 -14.12
CA TRP A 90 -16.05 14.89 -14.60
C TRP A 90 -15.94 13.38 -14.79
N THR A 91 -16.49 12.58 -13.88
CA THR A 91 -16.52 11.13 -14.02
C THR A 91 -17.33 10.71 -15.24
N LYS A 92 -18.48 11.35 -15.49
CA LYS A 92 -19.30 11.09 -16.69
C LYS A 92 -18.56 11.44 -17.98
N ILE A 93 -17.80 12.54 -18.00
CA ILE A 93 -16.96 12.91 -19.16
C ILE A 93 -15.83 11.89 -19.36
N ARG A 94 -15.15 11.49 -18.28
CA ARG A 94 -14.05 10.50 -18.34
C ARG A 94 -14.53 9.13 -18.79
N ALA A 95 -15.75 8.73 -18.45
CA ALA A 95 -16.34 7.45 -18.84
C ALA A 95 -16.47 7.26 -20.37
N VAL A 96 -16.37 8.34 -21.16
CA VAL A 96 -16.29 8.25 -22.64
C VAL A 96 -15.09 7.40 -23.09
N LYS A 97 -13.99 7.40 -22.32
CA LYS A 97 -12.82 6.57 -22.59
C LYS A 97 -13.17 5.07 -22.53
N ASP A 98 -14.10 4.69 -21.66
CA ASP A 98 -14.46 3.29 -21.43
C ASP A 98 -15.30 2.77 -22.62
N ILE A 99 -16.17 3.62 -23.16
CA ILE A 99 -16.91 3.34 -24.41
C ILE A 99 -15.94 3.16 -25.58
N TYR A 100 -14.96 4.06 -25.72
CA TYR A 100 -13.94 3.92 -26.76
C TYR A 100 -13.14 2.62 -26.60
N GLY A 101 -12.70 2.30 -25.37
CA GLY A 101 -11.96 1.09 -25.06
C GLY A 101 -12.73 -0.19 -25.37
N GLU A 102 -14.04 -0.21 -25.10
CA GLU A 102 -14.93 -1.30 -25.50
C GLU A 102 -15.00 -1.44 -27.02
N MET A 103 -15.17 -0.32 -27.74
CA MET A 103 -15.27 -0.32 -29.22
C MET A 103 -14.01 -0.83 -29.91
N VAL A 104 -12.83 -0.58 -29.34
CA VAL A 104 -11.54 -1.05 -29.89
C VAL A 104 -11.05 -2.37 -29.27
N GLY A 105 -11.83 -2.98 -28.36
CA GLY A 105 -11.50 -4.26 -27.76
C GLY A 105 -10.27 -4.23 -26.84
N THR A 106 -10.12 -3.19 -26.01
CA THR A 106 -8.98 -3.05 -25.07
C THR A 106 -8.95 -4.17 -24.02
N ILE A 107 -10.12 -4.63 -23.55
CA ILE A 107 -10.29 -5.63 -22.48
C ILE A 107 -11.30 -6.73 -22.83
N ASP A 108 -11.50 -7.02 -24.12
CA ASP A 108 -12.51 -7.95 -24.64
C ASP A 108 -12.24 -9.45 -24.39
N THR A 109 -11.05 -9.80 -23.88
CA THR A 109 -10.70 -11.16 -23.44
C THR A 109 -10.23 -11.18 -21.98
N PRO A 110 -10.35 -12.32 -21.27
CA PRO A 110 -9.85 -12.44 -19.90
C PRO A 110 -8.37 -12.08 -19.77
N GLU A 111 -7.54 -12.45 -20.75
CA GLU A 111 -6.10 -12.16 -20.74
C GLU A 111 -5.84 -10.66 -20.87
N LYS A 112 -6.58 -9.98 -21.75
CA LYS A 112 -6.48 -8.52 -21.88
C LYS A 112 -7.02 -7.80 -20.66
N TYR A 113 -8.12 -8.27 -20.07
CA TYR A 113 -8.67 -7.73 -18.83
C TYR A 113 -7.63 -7.82 -17.71
N GLU A 114 -7.07 -9.01 -17.47
CA GLU A 114 -6.06 -9.21 -16.42
C GLU A 114 -4.79 -8.38 -16.68
N ALA A 115 -4.33 -8.27 -17.93
CA ALA A 115 -3.20 -7.41 -18.29
C ALA A 115 -3.43 -5.92 -17.99
N HIS A 116 -4.68 -5.44 -18.05
CA HIS A 116 -5.05 -4.05 -17.77
C HIS A 116 -5.58 -3.84 -16.34
N LYS A 117 -5.86 -4.92 -15.59
CA LYS A 117 -6.54 -4.87 -14.29
C LYS A 117 -5.81 -3.99 -13.28
N LEU A 118 -4.48 -4.08 -13.24
CA LEU A 118 -3.66 -3.23 -12.36
C LEU A 118 -3.82 -1.75 -12.70
N ALA A 119 -3.67 -1.37 -13.97
CA ALA A 119 -3.79 0.02 -14.40
C ALA A 119 -5.20 0.58 -14.16
N MET A 120 -6.24 -0.22 -14.38
CA MET A 120 -7.62 0.15 -14.08
C MET A 120 -7.83 0.34 -12.57
N ALA A 121 -7.38 -0.61 -11.75
CA ALA A 121 -7.47 -0.53 -10.30
C ALA A 121 -6.74 0.70 -9.75
N GLN A 122 -5.53 0.97 -10.22
CA GLN A 122 -4.76 2.16 -9.84
C GLN A 122 -5.46 3.47 -10.22
N SER A 123 -6.08 3.54 -11.40
CA SER A 123 -6.86 4.71 -11.80
C SER A 123 -8.01 4.98 -10.83
N VAL A 124 -8.70 3.93 -10.38
CA VAL A 124 -9.80 4.04 -9.41
C VAL A 124 -9.27 4.39 -8.03
N TRP A 125 -8.24 3.70 -7.54
CA TRP A 125 -7.63 3.97 -6.23
C TRP A 125 -7.07 5.39 -6.14
N LYS A 126 -6.42 5.88 -7.20
CA LYS A 126 -5.95 7.26 -7.29
C LYS A 126 -7.11 8.24 -7.14
N THR A 127 -8.21 8.01 -7.86
CA THR A 127 -9.40 8.86 -7.77
C THR A 127 -9.98 8.85 -6.35
N LEU A 128 -10.11 7.68 -5.74
CA LEU A 128 -10.57 7.52 -4.36
C LEU A 128 -9.62 8.12 -3.33
N LYS A 129 -8.33 8.19 -3.60
CA LYS A 129 -7.36 8.83 -2.70
C LYS A 129 -7.42 10.35 -2.83
N GLU A 130 -7.45 10.86 -4.07
CA GLU A 130 -7.49 12.31 -4.36
C GLU A 130 -8.76 12.99 -3.86
N ASN A 131 -9.88 12.27 -3.82
CA ASN A 131 -11.16 12.79 -3.32
C ASN A 131 -11.46 12.40 -1.86
N ASP A 132 -10.45 11.99 -1.08
CA ASP A 132 -10.59 11.55 0.31
C ASP A 132 -11.66 10.46 0.50
N SER A 133 -11.73 9.53 -0.44
CA SER A 133 -12.65 8.38 -0.45
C SER A 133 -14.10 8.82 -0.25
N ALA A 134 -14.51 9.92 -0.90
CA ALA A 134 -15.82 10.54 -0.72
C ALA A 134 -17.00 9.57 -0.89
N THR A 135 -16.91 8.64 -1.84
CA THR A 135 -17.91 7.59 -2.06
C THR A 135 -17.92 6.52 -0.98
N CYS A 136 -16.77 6.21 -0.36
CA CYS A 136 -16.73 5.33 0.80
C CYS A 136 -17.36 6.04 2.01
N ARG A 137 -16.99 7.30 2.25
CA ARG A 137 -17.40 8.09 3.42
C ARG A 137 -18.89 8.46 3.42
N SER A 138 -19.56 8.46 2.27
CA SER A 138 -21.02 8.68 2.19
C SER A 138 -21.81 7.62 2.96
N CYS A 139 -21.25 6.41 3.09
CA CYS A 139 -21.81 5.30 3.87
C CYS A 139 -20.98 4.96 5.12
N HIS A 140 -19.66 5.21 5.08
CA HIS A 140 -18.69 4.84 6.10
C HIS A 140 -17.98 6.08 6.68
N SER A 141 -18.74 7.00 7.28
CA SER A 141 -18.19 8.16 7.97
C SER A 141 -17.50 7.76 9.28
N TYR A 142 -16.30 8.31 9.54
CA TYR A 142 -15.60 8.12 10.81
C TYR A 142 -16.42 8.61 12.02
N ASP A 143 -17.22 9.66 11.85
CA ASP A 143 -18.05 10.21 12.93
C ASP A 143 -19.18 9.27 13.35
N ALA A 144 -19.62 8.40 12.44
CA ALA A 144 -20.71 7.46 12.65
C ALA A 144 -20.23 6.03 12.96
N MET A 145 -18.94 5.75 12.82
CA MET A 145 -18.38 4.43 13.13
C MET A 145 -18.31 4.21 14.64
N ASP A 146 -18.93 3.14 15.13
CA ASP A 146 -18.66 2.65 16.48
C ASP A 146 -17.32 1.90 16.52
N ILE A 147 -16.25 2.64 16.79
CA ILE A 147 -14.88 2.10 16.93
C ILE A 147 -14.83 0.98 18.00
N THR A 148 -15.64 1.08 19.05
CA THR A 148 -15.64 0.10 20.15
C THR A 148 -16.31 -1.21 19.77
N ALA A 149 -17.25 -1.20 18.83
CA ALA A 149 -17.89 -2.41 18.29
C ALA A 149 -17.09 -3.09 17.16
N GLN A 150 -16.03 -2.45 16.66
CA GLN A 150 -15.18 -3.01 15.61
C GLN A 150 -14.32 -4.18 16.11
N ARG A 151 -13.82 -4.98 15.15
CA ARG A 151 -12.82 -6.01 15.41
C ARG A 151 -11.59 -5.39 16.10
N PRO A 152 -10.89 -6.12 16.99
CA PRO A 152 -9.77 -5.59 17.76
C PRO A 152 -8.72 -4.86 16.91
N GLU A 153 -8.39 -5.40 15.74
CA GLU A 153 -7.39 -4.82 14.84
C GLU A 153 -7.84 -3.45 14.30
N ALA A 154 -9.09 -3.36 13.80
CA ALA A 154 -9.66 -2.12 13.28
C ALA A 154 -9.83 -1.05 14.38
N ARG A 155 -10.19 -1.48 15.61
CA ARG A 155 -10.32 -0.59 16.78
C ARG A 155 -9.01 0.13 17.12
N LEU A 156 -7.88 -0.52 16.89
CA LEU A 156 -6.55 0.07 17.12
C LEU A 156 -6.13 0.98 15.96
N GLN A 157 -6.41 0.58 14.71
CA GLN A 157 -5.89 1.27 13.53
C GLN A 157 -6.73 2.46 13.07
N HIS A 158 -8.06 2.41 13.13
CA HIS A 158 -8.88 3.53 12.69
C HIS A 158 -8.59 4.85 13.44
N PRO A 159 -8.37 4.90 14.77
CA PRO A 159 -7.94 6.12 15.44
C PRO A 159 -6.61 6.70 14.92
N VAL A 160 -5.68 5.81 14.53
CA VAL A 160 -4.39 6.21 13.94
C VAL A 160 -4.61 6.82 12.56
N ALA A 161 -5.37 6.14 11.69
CA ALA A 161 -5.72 6.61 10.35
C ALA A 161 -6.43 7.97 10.39
N ILE A 162 -7.41 8.15 11.30
CA ILE A 162 -8.11 9.42 11.51
C ILE A 162 -7.12 10.53 11.88
N LYS A 163 -6.22 10.27 12.82
CA LYS A 163 -5.22 11.26 13.27
C LYS A 163 -4.21 11.60 12.18
N GLN A 164 -3.87 10.64 11.34
CA GLN A 164 -2.89 10.80 10.26
C GLN A 164 -3.51 11.34 8.95
N GLY A 165 -4.84 11.44 8.87
CA GLY A 165 -5.54 11.90 7.67
C GLY A 165 -5.47 10.89 6.51
N GLU A 166 -5.38 9.59 6.83
CA GLU A 166 -5.38 8.54 5.82
C GLU A 166 -6.77 8.38 5.19
N THR A 167 -6.79 7.96 3.92
CA THR A 167 -8.00 7.68 3.17
C THR A 167 -8.40 6.21 3.33
N CYS A 168 -9.65 5.87 3.07
CA CYS A 168 -10.13 4.48 3.17
C CYS A 168 -9.31 3.53 2.28
N ILE A 169 -8.92 3.99 1.08
CA ILE A 169 -8.21 3.19 0.08
C ILE A 169 -6.72 2.98 0.38
N ASP A 170 -6.16 3.68 1.36
CA ASP A 170 -4.77 3.45 1.79
C ASP A 170 -4.61 2.07 2.44
N CYS A 171 -5.66 1.58 3.10
CA CYS A 171 -5.69 0.24 3.70
C CYS A 171 -6.68 -0.72 3.01
N HIS A 172 -7.84 -0.25 2.57
CA HIS A 172 -8.91 -1.12 2.04
C HIS A 172 -8.81 -1.28 0.53
N LYS A 173 -7.72 -1.86 0.02
CA LYS A 173 -7.64 -2.25 -1.40
C LYS A 173 -8.30 -3.60 -1.61
N GLY A 174 -9.01 -3.76 -2.73
CA GLY A 174 -9.71 -5.01 -3.07
C GLY A 174 -11.06 -5.20 -2.37
N VAL A 175 -11.80 -4.11 -2.12
CA VAL A 175 -13.05 -4.12 -1.34
C VAL A 175 -14.18 -4.92 -1.99
N ALA A 176 -14.35 -4.74 -3.30
CA ALA A 176 -15.41 -5.37 -4.10
C ALA A 176 -14.84 -6.21 -5.26
N HIS A 177 -13.57 -6.02 -5.59
CA HIS A 177 -12.90 -6.66 -6.72
C HIS A 177 -11.65 -7.36 -6.23
N ILE A 178 -11.31 -8.49 -6.85
CA ILE A 178 -10.11 -9.26 -6.51
C ILE A 178 -8.90 -8.40 -6.88
N LEU A 179 -7.91 -8.33 -5.99
CA LEU A 179 -6.70 -7.56 -6.24
C LEU A 179 -5.99 -8.03 -7.53
N PRO A 180 -5.49 -7.10 -8.36
CA PRO A 180 -4.65 -7.45 -9.49
C PRO A 180 -3.31 -8.03 -9.03
N ASP A 181 -2.53 -8.60 -9.96
CA ASP A 181 -1.15 -8.94 -9.66
C ASP A 181 -0.33 -7.68 -9.34
N MET A 182 0.21 -7.63 -8.11
CA MET A 182 0.99 -6.53 -7.58
C MET A 182 2.51 -6.73 -7.75
N SER A 183 2.94 -7.76 -8.48
CA SER A 183 4.36 -8.10 -8.68
C SER A 183 5.15 -6.92 -9.27
N GLY A 184 4.61 -6.27 -10.31
CA GLY A 184 5.21 -5.12 -10.96
C GLY A 184 5.39 -3.91 -10.04
N GLU A 185 4.38 -3.58 -9.24
CA GLU A 185 4.45 -2.49 -8.24
C GLU A 185 5.46 -2.80 -7.14
N THR A 186 5.45 -4.04 -6.65
CA THR A 186 6.39 -4.47 -5.61
C THR A 186 7.83 -4.44 -6.13
N GLN A 187 8.04 -4.74 -7.42
CA GLN A 187 9.34 -4.62 -8.08
C GLN A 187 9.74 -3.15 -8.31
N ALA A 188 8.80 -2.29 -8.69
CA ALA A 188 9.04 -0.85 -8.83
C ALA A 188 9.46 -0.21 -7.49
N GLY A 189 8.79 -0.58 -6.39
CA GLY A 189 9.18 -0.16 -5.04
C GLY A 189 10.60 -0.61 -4.65
N ALA A 190 10.99 -1.84 -5.01
CA ALA A 190 12.37 -2.31 -4.80
C ALA A 190 13.38 -1.47 -5.61
N ALA A 191 13.05 -1.14 -6.85
CA ALA A 191 13.90 -0.32 -7.71
C ALA A 191 14.04 1.12 -7.18
N GLU A 192 12.96 1.72 -6.68
CA GLU A 192 12.99 3.02 -6.01
C GLU A 192 13.85 3.00 -4.74
N LEU A 193 13.72 1.93 -3.92
CA LEU A 193 14.57 1.74 -2.74
C LEU A 193 16.05 1.60 -3.12
N ALA A 194 16.36 0.86 -4.19
CA ALA A 194 17.72 0.72 -4.71
C ALA A 194 18.30 2.04 -5.23
N LYS A 195 17.50 2.85 -5.95
CA LYS A 195 17.89 4.20 -6.36
C LYS A 195 18.17 5.09 -5.15
N ALA A 196 17.30 5.04 -4.13
CA ALA A 196 17.48 5.80 -2.90
C ALA A 196 18.77 5.39 -2.16
N ALA A 197 19.08 4.09 -2.09
CA ALA A 197 20.32 3.60 -1.50
C ALA A 197 21.56 4.06 -2.27
N ALA A 198 21.52 4.05 -3.60
CA ALA A 198 22.60 4.55 -4.44
C ALA A 198 22.88 6.06 -4.27
N LEU A 199 21.88 6.84 -3.84
CA LEU A 199 21.98 8.27 -3.56
C LEU A 199 22.30 8.63 -2.11
N THR A 200 22.52 7.63 -1.25
CA THR A 200 22.84 7.82 0.17
C THR A 200 24.12 8.64 0.34
N ALA A 201 24.13 9.58 1.28
CA ALA A 201 25.26 10.51 1.45
C ALA A 201 26.60 9.79 1.80
N PRO A 202 27.75 10.28 1.30
CA PRO A 202 29.06 9.65 1.52
C PRO A 202 29.63 9.79 2.94
N GLY A 203 28.92 10.44 3.87
CA GLY A 203 29.33 10.63 5.27
C GLY A 203 28.46 9.94 6.32
N ALA A 204 27.47 9.15 5.90
CA ALA A 204 26.60 8.44 6.85
C ALA A 204 27.38 7.35 7.60
N THR A 205 27.36 7.41 8.93
CA THR A 205 28.07 6.48 9.81
C THR A 205 27.28 5.21 10.09
N THR A 206 25.95 5.32 10.15
CA THR A 206 25.04 4.20 10.35
C THR A 206 24.27 3.95 9.08
N LEU A 207 24.33 2.72 8.58
CA LEU A 207 23.70 2.31 7.34
C LEU A 207 22.92 1.01 7.53
N TYR A 208 21.98 0.76 6.64
CA TYR A 208 21.14 -0.43 6.63
C TYR A 208 21.20 -1.10 5.27
N THR A 209 21.29 -2.42 5.25
CA THR A 209 21.15 -3.20 4.00
C THR A 209 19.72 -3.12 3.48
N ILE A 210 19.52 -2.83 2.20
CA ILE A 210 18.17 -2.80 1.62
C ILE A 210 17.68 -4.17 1.14
N ALA A 211 18.59 -5.12 0.96
CA ALA A 211 18.34 -6.47 0.48
C ALA A 211 19.30 -7.45 1.17
N THR A 212 19.18 -8.73 0.82
CA THR A 212 20.16 -9.77 1.18
C THR A 212 21.47 -9.48 0.46
N GLU A 213 22.51 -9.11 1.22
CA GLU A 213 23.78 -8.67 0.66
C GLU A 213 24.92 -9.61 1.04
N PRO A 214 25.67 -10.15 0.06
CA PRO A 214 26.90 -10.88 0.36
C PRO A 214 27.93 -9.94 0.96
N PHE A 215 28.74 -10.47 1.88
CA PHE A 215 29.84 -9.74 2.48
C PHE A 215 31.17 -10.48 2.36
N PHE A 216 32.26 -9.74 2.53
CA PHE A 216 33.63 -10.25 2.37
C PHE A 216 34.47 -9.91 3.61
N LEU A 217 35.55 -10.67 3.86
CA LEU A 217 36.43 -10.44 5.01
C LEU A 217 37.59 -9.49 4.64
N SER A 218 38.00 -9.47 3.37
CA SER A 218 38.94 -8.51 2.80
C SER A 218 38.32 -7.71 1.64
N ALA A 219 38.89 -6.55 1.32
CA ALA A 219 38.48 -5.72 0.19
C ALA A 219 38.69 -6.44 -1.16
N ASP A 220 39.73 -7.26 -1.24
CA ASP A 220 40.13 -7.96 -2.47
C ASP A 220 39.53 -9.37 -2.60
N ASP A 221 38.78 -9.82 -1.59
CA ASP A 221 38.17 -11.14 -1.60
C ASP A 221 37.09 -11.23 -2.69
N SER A 222 37.13 -12.31 -3.45
CA SER A 222 36.09 -12.69 -4.42
C SER A 222 35.13 -13.75 -3.87
N HIS A 223 35.47 -14.39 -2.75
CA HIS A 223 34.67 -15.44 -2.14
C HIS A 223 33.72 -14.86 -1.09
N ASN A 224 32.42 -15.15 -1.26
CA ASN A 224 31.39 -14.75 -0.31
C ASN A 224 31.65 -15.37 1.09
N ALA A 225 31.78 -14.53 2.11
CA ALA A 225 32.00 -14.94 3.49
C ALA A 225 30.70 -15.10 4.30
N GLY A 226 29.54 -14.73 3.72
CA GLY A 226 28.23 -14.83 4.33
C GLY A 226 27.29 -13.74 3.80
N ASN A 227 26.06 -13.69 4.29
CA ASN A 227 25.08 -12.71 3.83
C ASN A 227 24.49 -11.91 4.98
N LEU A 228 24.42 -10.59 4.83
CA LEU A 228 23.56 -9.75 5.66
C LEU A 228 22.13 -9.84 5.14
N MET A 229 21.17 -9.95 6.03
CA MET A 229 19.74 -9.92 5.70
C MET A 229 19.29 -8.47 5.46
N PRO A 230 18.14 -8.22 4.81
CA PRO A 230 17.59 -6.87 4.69
C PRO A 230 17.40 -6.21 6.05
N SER A 231 17.48 -4.89 6.08
CA SER A 231 17.37 -4.02 7.28
C SER A 231 18.45 -4.21 8.35
N THR A 232 19.54 -4.90 8.02
CA THR A 232 20.64 -5.13 8.96
C THR A 232 21.43 -3.84 9.12
N GLU A 233 21.56 -3.38 10.36
CA GLU A 233 22.34 -2.20 10.71
C GLU A 233 23.84 -2.52 10.64
N VAL A 234 24.60 -1.61 10.04
CA VAL A 234 26.05 -1.64 10.00
C VAL A 234 26.61 -0.27 10.35
N GLN A 235 27.74 -0.26 11.06
CA GLN A 235 28.46 0.95 11.42
C GLN A 235 29.69 1.10 10.53
N VAL A 236 29.71 2.15 9.71
CA VAL A 236 30.77 2.44 8.73
C VAL A 236 32.08 2.73 9.46
N VAL A 237 33.13 1.98 9.11
CA VAL A 237 34.49 2.20 9.59
C VAL A 237 35.26 3.05 8.59
N LYS A 238 35.23 2.65 7.31
CA LYS A 238 35.80 3.42 6.21
C LYS A 238 35.15 3.05 4.89
N GLN A 239 35.21 3.96 3.93
CA GLN A 239 34.83 3.72 2.54
C GLN A 239 36.07 3.61 1.67
N ASP A 240 36.08 2.66 0.75
CA ASP A 240 37.14 2.44 -0.24
C ASP A 240 36.49 2.16 -1.60
N GLY A 241 36.48 3.18 -2.47
CA GLY A 241 35.79 3.14 -3.75
C GLY A 241 34.29 2.83 -3.60
N ASP A 242 33.85 1.74 -4.25
CA ASP A 242 32.48 1.23 -4.24
C ASP A 242 32.18 0.27 -3.07
N LYS A 243 33.17 0.00 -2.22
CA LYS A 243 33.03 -0.85 -1.04
C LYS A 243 33.12 -0.06 0.26
N VAL A 244 32.52 -0.61 1.30
CA VAL A 244 32.56 -0.08 2.65
C VAL A 244 33.04 -1.17 3.58
N LEU A 245 34.04 -0.84 4.40
CA LEU A 245 34.33 -1.60 5.61
C LEU A 245 33.38 -1.13 6.70
N ALA A 246 32.55 -2.03 7.21
CA ALA A 246 31.62 -1.75 8.28
C ALA A 246 31.69 -2.81 9.37
N THR A 247 31.34 -2.41 10.59
CA THR A 247 31.12 -3.33 11.71
C THR A 247 29.64 -3.69 11.75
N VAL A 248 29.34 -4.98 11.64
CA VAL A 248 28.01 -5.53 11.90
C VAL A 248 28.01 -6.16 13.28
N SER A 249 26.93 -5.92 14.05
CA SER A 249 26.77 -6.45 15.40
C SER A 249 25.44 -7.16 15.54
N GLY A 250 25.37 -8.12 16.46
CA GLY A 250 24.15 -8.85 16.76
C GLY A 250 24.34 -9.82 17.93
N TRP A 251 23.39 -10.75 18.02
CA TRP A 251 23.32 -11.74 19.09
C TRP A 251 23.49 -13.14 18.54
N GLN A 252 24.20 -13.99 19.27
CA GLN A 252 24.32 -15.42 19.03
C GLN A 252 23.84 -16.19 20.24
N GLN A 253 22.99 -17.18 20.04
CA GLN A 253 22.68 -18.13 21.10
C GLN A 253 23.86 -19.10 21.24
N ASP A 254 24.20 -19.47 22.48
CA ASP A 254 25.22 -20.48 22.72
C ASP A 254 24.89 -21.79 21.96
N GLY A 255 25.92 -22.38 21.35
CA GLY A 255 25.78 -23.52 20.43
C GLY A 255 25.31 -23.19 19.01
N VAL A 256 24.95 -21.94 18.69
CA VAL A 256 24.56 -21.51 17.34
C VAL A 256 25.55 -20.46 16.81
N SER A 257 26.44 -20.90 15.91
CA SER A 257 27.55 -20.08 15.41
C SER A 257 27.32 -19.48 14.02
N GLU A 258 26.31 -19.97 13.31
CA GLU A 258 26.08 -19.72 11.88
C GLU A 258 25.36 -18.42 11.60
N VAL A 259 24.74 -17.79 12.60
CA VAL A 259 23.85 -16.64 12.37
C VAL A 259 24.02 -15.57 13.42
N PHE A 260 23.70 -14.32 13.07
CA PHE A 260 23.44 -13.25 14.03
C PHE A 260 21.95 -12.95 14.09
N TYR A 261 21.44 -12.71 15.28
CA TYR A 261 20.10 -12.21 15.53
C TYR A 261 20.14 -10.72 15.86
N ALA A 262 19.16 -9.95 15.38
CA ALA A 262 19.07 -8.51 15.63
C ALA A 262 18.76 -8.18 17.10
N ALA A 263 18.14 -9.10 17.84
CA ALA A 263 17.80 -8.94 19.25
C ALA A 263 17.87 -10.28 19.99
N GLN A 264 18.21 -10.24 21.28
CA GLN A 264 18.26 -11.41 22.15
C GLN A 264 16.89 -12.09 22.23
N GLY A 265 16.84 -13.42 22.09
CA GLY A 265 15.61 -14.21 22.16
C GLY A 265 14.66 -14.05 20.95
N LYS A 266 14.97 -13.15 20.00
CA LYS A 266 14.15 -12.90 18.82
C LYS A 266 14.84 -13.50 17.59
N ARG A 267 14.13 -14.37 16.87
CA ARG A 267 14.58 -15.05 15.64
C ARG A 267 14.52 -14.11 14.43
N ILE A 268 15.05 -12.90 14.59
CA ILE A 268 15.18 -11.87 13.56
C ILE A 268 16.59 -11.99 13.02
N LEU A 269 16.77 -12.81 11.99
CA LEU A 269 18.09 -13.07 11.40
C LEU A 269 18.65 -11.78 10.79
N SER A 270 19.88 -11.42 11.13
CA SER A 270 20.58 -10.24 10.57
C SER A 270 21.78 -10.63 9.73
N VAL A 271 22.48 -11.71 10.09
CA VAL A 271 23.64 -12.20 9.33
C VAL A 271 23.60 -13.71 9.26
N LEU A 272 23.97 -14.26 8.11
CA LEU A 272 24.33 -15.67 7.92
C LEU A 272 25.84 -15.72 7.68
N LEU A 273 26.55 -16.53 8.46
CA LEU A 273 28.02 -16.59 8.47
C LEU A 273 28.54 -17.84 7.75
N GLY A 274 29.48 -17.63 6.84
CA GLY A 274 30.32 -18.69 6.31
C GLY A 274 31.32 -19.21 7.34
N GLU A 275 31.99 -20.32 7.05
CA GLU A 275 32.93 -20.96 7.97
C GLU A 275 34.10 -20.04 8.37
N ASN A 276 34.66 -19.29 7.41
CA ASN A 276 35.80 -18.40 7.67
C ASN A 276 35.40 -17.18 8.52
N ALA A 277 34.19 -16.64 8.30
CA ALA A 277 33.69 -15.50 9.06
C ALA A 277 33.51 -15.86 10.55
N ARG A 278 33.07 -17.09 10.83
CA ARG A 278 32.91 -17.60 12.21
C ARG A 278 34.21 -17.58 13.03
N LYS A 279 35.37 -17.71 12.37
CA LYS A 279 36.69 -17.70 13.03
C LYS A 279 37.19 -16.29 13.39
N GLN A 280 36.55 -15.24 12.87
CA GLN A 280 36.98 -13.85 13.06
C GLN A 280 36.01 -13.02 13.92
N LEU A 281 35.05 -13.67 14.56
CA LEU A 281 34.06 -13.02 15.41
C LEU A 281 34.70 -12.45 16.67
N LYS A 282 34.21 -11.28 17.09
CA LYS A 282 34.53 -10.67 18.38
C LYS A 282 33.33 -10.74 19.30
N THR A 283 33.44 -11.51 20.38
CA THR A 283 32.43 -11.57 21.44
C THR A 283 32.67 -10.42 22.43
N ALA A 284 31.70 -9.52 22.52
CA ALA A 284 31.75 -8.35 23.40
C ALA A 284 31.22 -8.67 24.81
N SER A 285 30.12 -9.42 24.92
CA SER A 285 29.53 -9.80 26.20
C SER A 285 28.79 -11.14 26.10
N THR A 286 28.61 -11.80 27.25
CA THR A 286 27.81 -13.02 27.39
C THR A 286 26.80 -12.79 28.49
N GLN A 287 25.54 -13.14 28.23
CA GLN A 287 24.42 -12.93 29.15
C GLN A 287 23.55 -14.18 29.16
N THR A 288 23.02 -14.52 30.33
CA THR A 288 22.03 -15.59 30.47
C THR A 288 20.65 -14.96 30.55
N ASP A 289 19.77 -15.35 29.65
CA ASP A 289 18.38 -14.93 29.66
C ASP A 289 17.66 -15.55 30.87
N ALA A 290 17.13 -14.70 31.76
CA ALA A 290 16.57 -15.13 33.03
C ALA A 290 15.26 -15.92 32.88
N GLU A 291 14.52 -15.74 31.78
CA GLU A 291 13.24 -16.41 31.54
C GLU A 291 13.44 -17.79 30.91
N THR A 292 14.41 -17.93 30.01
CA THR A 292 14.63 -19.14 29.21
C THR A 292 15.83 -19.96 29.67
N GLY A 293 16.73 -19.38 30.47
CA GLY A 293 18.01 -19.99 30.85
C GLY A 293 19.02 -20.09 29.70
N LEU A 294 18.69 -19.56 28.53
CA LEU A 294 19.54 -19.61 27.35
C LEU A 294 20.70 -18.61 27.48
N VAL A 295 21.89 -19.04 27.09
CA VAL A 295 23.08 -18.18 27.05
C VAL A 295 23.14 -17.49 25.69
N TRP A 296 23.39 -16.19 25.70
CA TRP A 296 23.48 -15.34 24.53
C TRP A 296 24.77 -14.53 24.54
N HIS A 297 25.40 -14.43 23.38
CA HIS A 297 26.64 -13.72 23.15
C HIS A 297 26.36 -12.51 22.26
N GLN A 298 26.75 -11.33 22.70
CA GLN A 298 26.79 -10.16 21.84
C GLN A 298 28.07 -10.21 21.02
N VAL A 299 27.92 -10.30 19.70
CA VAL A 299 29.01 -10.55 18.76
C VAL A 299 29.08 -9.45 17.72
N SER A 300 30.28 -9.22 17.20
CA SER A 300 30.54 -8.28 16.12
C SER A 300 31.55 -8.83 15.13
N LEU A 301 31.46 -8.37 13.89
CA LEU A 301 32.36 -8.71 12.81
C LEU A 301 32.58 -7.48 11.92
N GLN A 302 33.81 -7.26 11.47
CA GLN A 302 34.08 -6.28 10.43
C GLN A 302 33.98 -6.96 9.06
N VAL A 303 33.22 -6.35 8.17
CA VAL A 303 32.90 -6.91 6.86
C VAL A 303 32.99 -5.85 5.78
N TRP A 304 33.34 -6.28 4.58
CA TRP A 304 33.30 -5.47 3.37
C TRP A 304 31.99 -5.68 2.62
N LEU A 305 31.33 -4.58 2.27
CA LEU A 305 30.00 -4.55 1.65
C LEU A 305 29.97 -3.60 0.44
N PRO A 306 29.15 -3.87 -0.58
CA PRO A 306 28.92 -2.94 -1.68
C PRO A 306 28.15 -1.70 -1.19
N ARG A 307 28.70 -0.50 -1.38
CA ARG A 307 28.13 0.77 -0.90
C ARG A 307 26.73 1.05 -1.45
N LYS A 308 26.45 0.64 -2.69
CA LYS A 308 25.21 0.92 -3.42
C LYS A 308 23.97 0.26 -2.80
N GLN A 309 24.15 -0.73 -1.93
CA GLN A 309 23.08 -1.51 -1.30
C GLN A 309 22.84 -1.10 0.16
N LEU A 310 23.39 0.05 0.55
CA LEU A 310 23.33 0.57 1.90
C LEU A 310 22.62 1.91 1.91
N ILE A 311 21.67 2.07 2.83
CA ILE A 311 20.85 3.27 3.00
C ILE A 311 21.00 3.84 4.41
N ASP A 312 20.97 5.17 4.54
CA ASP A 312 21.07 5.89 5.83
C ASP A 312 19.73 6.07 6.53
N ASP A 313 18.63 5.87 5.80
CA ASP A 313 17.27 6.02 6.30
C ASP A 313 16.51 4.68 6.25
N GLN A 314 16.43 4.02 7.41
CA GLN A 314 15.71 2.76 7.57
C GLN A 314 14.21 2.90 7.27
N GLN A 315 13.63 4.10 7.45
CA GLN A 315 12.20 4.31 7.21
C GLN A 315 11.82 4.11 5.75
N LYS A 316 12.75 4.28 4.81
CA LYS A 316 12.51 3.98 3.39
C LYS A 316 12.31 2.47 3.15
N ILE A 317 13.04 1.62 3.89
CA ILE A 317 12.83 0.16 3.86
C ILE A 317 11.45 -0.18 4.44
N TRP A 318 11.07 0.48 5.54
CA TRP A 318 9.78 0.26 6.20
C TRP A 318 8.58 0.73 5.38
N ARG A 319 8.67 1.88 4.71
CA ARG A 319 7.65 2.32 3.75
C ARG A 319 7.47 1.31 2.63
N TYR A 320 8.58 0.85 2.03
CA TYR A 320 8.52 -0.19 0.99
C TYR A 320 7.85 -1.48 1.49
N ALA A 321 8.19 -1.95 2.69
CA ALA A 321 7.60 -3.16 3.27
C ALA A 321 6.12 -2.97 3.65
N ALA A 322 5.74 -1.81 4.18
CA ALA A 322 4.36 -1.46 4.52
C ALA A 322 3.48 -1.40 3.27
N ASP A 323 3.95 -0.74 2.21
CA ASP A 323 3.28 -0.66 0.92
C ASP A 323 3.10 -2.05 0.31
N MET A 324 4.14 -2.89 0.38
CA MET A 324 4.09 -4.29 -0.05
C MET A 324 3.04 -5.09 0.75
N MET A 325 3.00 -4.92 2.07
CA MET A 325 2.02 -5.60 2.93
C MET A 325 0.59 -5.17 2.61
N SER A 326 0.34 -3.86 2.49
CA SER A 326 -0.97 -3.31 2.11
C SER A 326 -1.40 -3.79 0.71
N ALA A 327 -0.48 -3.82 -0.25
CA ALA A 327 -0.77 -4.26 -1.62
C ALA A 327 -1.05 -5.76 -1.75
N ASN A 328 -0.42 -6.61 -0.92
CA ASN A 328 -0.45 -8.07 -1.12
C ASN A 328 -1.23 -8.84 -0.06
N CYS A 329 -1.52 -8.25 1.11
CA CYS A 329 -2.10 -8.97 2.25
C CYS A 329 -3.55 -8.60 2.57
N THR A 330 -4.17 -7.66 1.83
CA THR A 330 -5.56 -7.21 2.10
C THR A 330 -6.62 -7.92 1.27
N GLY A 331 -6.21 -8.80 0.34
CA GLY A 331 -7.15 -9.45 -0.58
C GLY A 331 -8.06 -10.51 0.06
N CYS A 332 -7.69 -11.06 1.22
CA CYS A 332 -8.44 -12.13 1.89
C CYS A 332 -9.03 -11.70 3.25
N HIS A 333 -8.38 -10.80 3.95
CA HIS A 333 -8.80 -10.26 5.25
C HIS A 333 -8.26 -8.83 5.40
N GLY A 334 -8.74 -8.10 6.41
CA GLY A 334 -8.14 -6.82 6.76
C GLY A 334 -6.67 -6.96 7.16
N LEU A 335 -5.89 -5.89 7.00
CA LEU A 335 -4.48 -5.87 7.38
C LEU A 335 -4.33 -6.22 8.87
N THR A 336 -3.53 -7.23 9.18
CA THR A 336 -3.26 -7.61 10.57
C THR A 336 -2.33 -6.58 11.20
N ALA A 337 -2.71 -6.06 12.37
CA ALA A 337 -1.86 -5.13 13.12
C ALA A 337 -0.50 -5.77 13.47
N LEU A 338 0.58 -5.00 13.37
CA LEU A 338 1.96 -5.50 13.54
C LEU A 338 2.22 -6.02 14.97
N ASP A 339 1.55 -5.43 15.96
CA ASP A 339 1.58 -5.81 17.37
C ASP A 339 0.63 -6.97 17.72
N ARG A 340 -0.02 -7.60 16.73
CA ARG A 340 -0.89 -8.76 16.97
C ARG A 340 -0.12 -9.99 17.43
N PHE A 341 1.10 -10.14 16.93
CA PHE A 341 1.97 -11.27 17.18
C PHE A 341 3.34 -10.80 17.67
N ASN A 342 4.02 -11.67 18.42
CA ASN A 342 5.42 -11.45 18.77
C ASN A 342 6.35 -11.73 17.57
N ALA A 343 7.61 -11.28 17.64
CA ALA A 343 8.56 -11.36 16.54
C ALA A 343 8.79 -12.80 16.06
N ASN A 344 8.70 -13.79 16.95
CA ASN A 344 8.93 -15.20 16.59
C ASN A 344 7.69 -15.84 15.93
N GLN A 345 6.48 -15.41 16.30
CA GLN A 345 5.21 -15.89 15.74
C GLN A 345 5.02 -15.42 14.30
N TRP A 346 5.44 -14.19 13.96
CA TRP A 346 5.32 -13.64 12.61
C TRP A 346 5.95 -14.50 11.51
N ILE A 347 7.01 -15.26 11.82
CA ILE A 347 7.67 -16.18 10.87
C ILE A 347 6.64 -17.18 10.30
N GLY A 348 5.84 -17.79 11.17
CA GLY A 348 4.82 -18.75 10.77
C GLY A 348 3.68 -18.10 9.98
N VAL A 349 3.29 -16.88 10.38
CA VAL A 349 2.22 -16.11 9.74
C VAL A 349 2.59 -15.74 8.31
N ILE A 350 3.78 -15.14 8.08
CA ILE A 350 4.26 -14.80 6.74
C ILE A 350 4.43 -16.06 5.89
N LYS A 351 5.02 -17.13 6.44
CA LYS A 351 5.18 -18.41 5.72
C LYS A 351 3.84 -19.00 5.28
N GLY A 352 2.80 -18.88 6.10
CA GLY A 352 1.46 -19.34 5.78
C GLY A 352 0.74 -18.51 4.70
N MET A 353 1.13 -17.24 4.55
CA MET A 353 0.57 -16.33 3.53
C MET A 353 1.35 -16.37 2.22
N ALA A 354 2.66 -16.65 2.25
CA ALA A 354 3.54 -16.59 1.08
C ALA A 354 2.99 -17.26 -0.20
N PRO A 355 2.40 -18.49 -0.16
CA PRO A 355 1.86 -19.13 -1.36
C PRO A 355 0.64 -18.44 -1.98
N ARG A 356 0.03 -17.47 -1.28
CA ARG A 356 -1.15 -16.71 -1.73
C ARG A 356 -0.79 -15.31 -2.23
N THR A 357 0.50 -15.01 -2.35
CA THR A 357 1.01 -13.72 -2.81
C THR A 357 1.91 -13.92 -4.02
N SER A 358 2.10 -12.88 -4.83
CA SER A 358 3.10 -12.88 -5.92
C SER A 358 4.49 -12.41 -5.47
N LEU A 359 4.75 -12.40 -4.16
CA LEU A 359 6.01 -11.94 -3.59
C LEU A 359 7.17 -12.93 -3.85
N THR A 360 8.32 -12.38 -4.24
CA THR A 360 9.56 -13.15 -4.35
C THR A 360 10.11 -13.52 -2.97
N GLN A 361 11.04 -14.47 -2.91
CA GLN A 361 11.70 -14.83 -1.65
C GLN A 361 12.41 -13.65 -0.99
N GLU A 362 12.98 -12.74 -1.78
CA GLU A 362 13.64 -11.55 -1.25
C GLU A 362 12.64 -10.56 -0.65
N GLN A 363 11.53 -10.33 -1.35
CA GLN A 363 10.43 -9.49 -0.85
C GLN A 363 9.82 -10.07 0.43
N LEU A 364 9.64 -11.39 0.50
CA LEU A 364 9.18 -12.07 1.72
C LEU A 364 10.17 -11.88 2.88
N ARG A 365 11.49 -11.87 2.65
CA ARG A 365 12.48 -11.59 3.70
C ARG A 365 12.36 -10.15 4.20
N VAL A 366 12.27 -9.16 3.31
CA VAL A 366 12.07 -7.75 3.66
C VAL A 366 10.79 -7.58 4.48
N LEU A 367 9.68 -8.18 4.02
CA LEU A 367 8.39 -8.13 4.72
C LEU A 367 8.47 -8.82 6.09
N THR A 368 9.14 -9.96 6.17
CA THR A 368 9.35 -10.68 7.44
C THR A 368 10.12 -9.81 8.44
N GLN A 369 11.22 -9.17 8.02
CA GLN A 369 11.98 -8.25 8.86
C GLN A 369 11.11 -7.11 9.38
N TYR A 370 10.29 -6.53 8.50
CA TYR A 370 9.39 -5.44 8.85
C TYR A 370 8.40 -5.85 9.94
N VAL A 371 7.63 -6.93 9.74
CA VAL A 371 6.64 -7.38 10.73
C VAL A 371 7.31 -7.83 12.03
N GLN A 372 8.48 -8.45 11.96
CA GLN A 372 9.20 -8.91 13.15
C GLN A 372 9.73 -7.74 13.99
N LYS A 373 10.28 -6.68 13.36
CA LYS A 373 10.84 -5.52 14.07
C LYS A 373 9.78 -4.54 14.57
N HIS A 374 8.53 -4.69 14.14
CA HIS A 374 7.37 -3.93 14.61
C HIS A 374 6.39 -4.79 15.43
N ALA A 375 6.84 -5.98 15.86
CA ALA A 375 6.05 -6.93 16.63
C ALA A 375 5.73 -6.43 18.05
N SER A 376 4.81 -7.11 18.73
CA SER A 376 4.34 -6.72 20.08
C SER A 376 5.41 -6.68 21.16
N ASP A 377 6.49 -7.43 20.97
CA ASP A 377 7.62 -7.59 21.87
C ASP A 377 8.89 -6.89 21.36
N MET A 378 8.73 -5.94 20.44
CA MET A 378 9.80 -5.07 19.95
C MET A 378 9.59 -3.63 20.45
N PRO A 379 10.67 -2.84 20.58
CA PRO A 379 10.54 -1.41 20.89
C PRO A 379 9.64 -0.71 19.87
N PRO A 380 8.76 0.21 20.30
CA PRO A 380 7.93 0.97 19.38
C PRO A 380 8.80 1.68 18.34
N ALA A 381 8.39 1.64 17.07
CA ALA A 381 9.12 2.26 15.99
C ALA A 381 9.43 3.72 16.31
N ALA A 382 10.68 4.14 16.13
CA ALA A 382 11.04 5.55 16.27
C ALA A 382 10.16 6.37 15.31
N PRO A 383 9.52 7.47 15.75
CA PRO A 383 8.69 8.28 14.88
C PRO A 383 9.53 8.74 13.69
N ALA A 384 8.96 8.68 12.49
CA ALA A 384 9.61 9.19 11.28
C ALA A 384 10.07 10.63 11.57
N LYS A 385 11.38 10.90 11.42
CA LYS A 385 11.87 12.27 11.41
C LYS A 385 11.22 12.95 10.20
N LEU A 386 10.36 13.93 10.49
CA LEU A 386 9.67 14.76 9.49
C LEU A 386 10.67 15.52 8.63
#